data_AF-A0A3G6RX81-F1
#
_entry.id   AF-A0A3G6RX81-F1
#
_cell.length_a   1.000
_cell.length_b   1.000
_cell.length_c   1.000
_cell.angle_alpha   90.00
_cell.angle_beta   90.00
_cell.angle_gamma   90.00
#
_symmetry.space_group_name_H-M   'P 1'
#
loop_
_entity.id
_entity.type
_entity.pdbx_description
1 polymer ?
#
loop_
_entity_poly.entity_id
_entity_poly.type
_entity_poly.pdbx_seq_one_letter_code
_entity_poly.pdbx_strand_id
1 'polypeptide(L)'
;MRRNFFLLSMMFIVNVLFSQVGIGTANPRGALDINKETTNTMGLVLPTNADPLNLINPMGGNIAIGTIMYDSTQSCVRVFKPTGWSNCLCDQCNPAPSFAVDCSNGALNGTFTAGTAANGTKVINYANATGQSYAAIAVASTGVSGLTASASGGTLTNGSGSISLSISGTPSSSGTASFTINLAGQSCSFSVNVSAGVIPIRKVLSLGGGAYTPSPGNVTAPTTILVSPGNFGPTGTVPSQGFDIVNVGTAQGNLANNIATHNPYMIIFSWDYTSTSADAIALKNYLDKGGRAMIFLQQAQPNELLTKIFGATTTFNAAVGTNFVKPIVNMNHPILNGPFGDARGKLVGDDNDDSSSYTNANINSSNVDILSTNNGQVVGFVHKTYKLFFWGDGGFPLGLADNTSTVSYPAGVDASGKPIPKNNFGTGTSASSIVYNSILYANAVAWMMQ
;
A
#
# COMPACT_ATOMS: atom_id res chain seq x y z
N MET A 1 -2.93 26.80 123.48
CA MET A 1 -2.99 25.33 123.35
C MET A 1 -2.56 24.97 121.93
N ARG A 2 -1.25 24.70 121.77
CA ARG A 2 -0.62 24.11 120.59
C ARG A 2 -0.70 22.58 120.75
N ARG A 3 -1.73 21.94 120.20
CA ARG A 3 -1.85 20.48 120.04
C ARG A 3 -3.22 20.26 119.41
N ASN A 4 -3.29 20.09 118.08
CA ASN A 4 -4.38 19.40 117.35
C ASN A 4 -4.33 19.63 115.83
N PHE A 5 -3.54 20.56 115.31
CA PHE A 5 -3.43 20.72 113.85
C PHE A 5 -2.45 19.76 113.16
N PHE A 6 -1.61 19.02 113.90
CA PHE A 6 -0.69 18.03 113.32
C PHE A 6 -1.37 16.76 112.82
N LEU A 7 -2.62 16.48 113.24
CA LEU A 7 -3.38 15.32 112.74
C LEU A 7 -4.08 15.58 111.40
N LEU A 8 -4.29 16.85 111.03
CA LEU A 8 -4.91 17.18 109.74
C LEU A 8 -3.92 17.17 108.57
N SER A 9 -2.62 17.33 108.85
CA SER A 9 -1.57 17.29 107.83
C SER A 9 -1.16 15.87 107.43
N MET A 10 -1.60 14.85 108.17
CA MET A 10 -1.28 13.43 107.91
C MET A 10 -2.39 12.70 107.13
N MET A 11 -3.57 13.32 106.95
CA MET A 11 -4.70 12.76 106.19
C MET A 11 -4.74 13.17 104.70
N PHE A 12 -3.74 13.90 104.20
CA PHE A 12 -3.71 14.36 102.80
C PHE A 12 -2.55 13.77 101.97
N ILE A 13 -1.92 12.69 102.43
CA ILE A 13 -0.79 12.03 101.74
C ILE A 13 -1.18 10.70 101.07
N VAL A 14 -2.46 10.31 101.06
CA VAL A 14 -2.88 9.08 100.38
C VAL A 14 -4.15 9.35 99.59
N ASN A 15 -4.21 8.83 98.36
CA ASN A 15 -5.07 9.21 97.23
C ASN A 15 -4.47 10.43 96.49
N VAL A 16 -3.74 10.30 95.38
CA VAL A 16 -4.13 9.56 94.17
C VAL A 16 -2.88 9.04 93.44
N LEU A 17 -2.72 7.71 93.45
CA LEU A 17 -2.17 7.01 92.29
C LEU A 17 -3.26 7.04 91.22
N PHE A 18 -2.96 7.62 90.06
CA PHE A 18 -3.21 7.12 88.70
C PHE A 18 -2.82 8.23 87.72
N SER A 19 -1.55 8.17 87.34
CA SER A 19 -1.05 8.69 86.08
C SER A 19 -1.74 7.96 84.93
N GLN A 20 -2.70 8.63 84.30
CA GLN A 20 -3.03 8.50 82.88
C GLN A 20 -3.71 9.79 82.45
N VAL A 21 -2.92 10.72 81.91
CA VAL A 21 -3.41 11.97 81.33
C VAL A 21 -3.91 11.65 79.92
N GLY A 22 -5.14 11.16 79.81
CA GLY A 22 -5.93 11.40 78.60
C GLY A 22 -6.24 12.89 78.57
N ILE A 23 -5.55 13.67 77.74
CA ILE A 23 -5.84 15.10 77.63
C ILE A 23 -7.20 15.26 76.92
N GLY A 24 -8.25 15.53 77.68
CA GLY A 24 -9.55 15.99 77.15
C GLY A 24 -10.72 15.00 77.09
N THR A 25 -10.59 13.74 77.55
CA THR A 25 -11.71 12.78 77.62
C THR A 25 -11.61 11.82 78.81
N ALA A 26 -12.76 11.44 79.38
CA ALA A 26 -12.85 10.43 80.45
C ALA A 26 -12.81 8.98 79.92
N ASN A 27 -12.92 8.78 78.60
CA ASN A 27 -12.98 7.47 77.94
C ASN A 27 -12.00 7.39 76.75
N PRO A 28 -10.67 7.33 76.98
CA PRO A 28 -9.71 7.31 75.89
C PRO A 28 -9.85 6.04 75.04
N ARG A 29 -10.03 6.22 73.72
CA ARG A 29 -10.15 5.09 72.76
C ARG A 29 -8.79 4.58 72.25
N GLY A 30 -7.69 5.14 72.74
CA GLY A 30 -6.32 4.78 72.35
C GLY A 30 -5.28 5.54 73.17
N ALA A 31 -3.99 5.31 72.89
CA ALA A 31 -2.86 5.91 73.61
C ALA A 31 -2.74 7.45 73.42
N LEU A 32 -3.44 8.02 72.44
CA LEU A 32 -3.61 9.46 72.23
C LEU A 32 -5.00 9.70 71.64
N ASP A 33 -5.94 10.19 72.44
CA ASP A 33 -7.32 10.52 72.04
C ASP A 33 -7.54 12.03 72.17
N ILE A 34 -7.54 12.74 71.05
CA ILE A 34 -7.63 14.21 70.96
C ILE A 34 -9.04 14.71 70.59
N ASN A 35 -10.06 13.87 70.74
CA ASN A 35 -11.45 14.21 70.41
C ASN A 35 -12.20 14.76 71.63
N LYS A 36 -12.96 15.84 71.45
CA LYS A 36 -13.87 16.39 72.48
C LYS A 36 -15.29 15.86 72.21
N GLU A 37 -15.95 15.32 73.23
CA GLU A 37 -17.22 14.57 73.07
C GLU A 37 -18.38 15.36 72.42
N THR A 38 -18.31 16.70 72.33
CA THR A 38 -19.41 17.54 71.83
C THR A 38 -19.12 18.32 70.54
N THR A 39 -17.86 18.54 70.15
CA THR A 39 -17.47 19.24 68.91
C THR A 39 -16.05 18.85 68.47
N ASN A 40 -15.86 18.54 67.19
CA ASN A 40 -14.56 18.12 66.61
C ASN A 40 -14.03 19.16 65.60
N THR A 41 -13.82 20.41 66.04
CA THR A 41 -13.44 21.53 65.16
C THR A 41 -11.97 21.94 65.27
N MET A 42 -11.16 21.22 66.06
CA MET A 42 -9.73 21.48 66.23
C MET A 42 -8.90 20.43 65.48
N GLY A 43 -7.97 20.86 64.65
CA GLY A 43 -7.08 19.97 63.89
C GLY A 43 -5.86 19.51 64.69
N LEU A 44 -5.27 18.38 64.28
CA LEU A 44 -3.95 17.96 64.74
C LEU A 44 -2.87 18.73 63.97
N VAL A 45 -2.09 19.56 64.67
CA VAL A 45 -0.92 20.23 64.09
C VAL A 45 0.29 19.30 64.21
N LEU A 46 0.81 18.86 63.07
CA LEU A 46 1.99 18.01 63.00
C LEU A 46 3.28 18.83 63.14
N PRO A 47 4.38 18.24 63.65
CA PRO A 47 5.69 18.85 63.58
C PRO A 47 6.03 19.25 62.13
N THR A 48 6.27 20.54 61.91
CA THR A 48 6.55 21.09 60.60
C THR A 48 8.05 21.23 60.40
N ASN A 49 8.57 20.70 59.30
CA ASN A 49 9.98 20.87 58.94
C ASN A 49 10.17 20.90 57.42
N ALA A 50 11.24 21.53 56.95
CA ALA A 50 11.57 21.62 55.53
C ALA A 50 12.22 20.32 55.00
N ASP A 51 12.83 19.52 55.88
CA ASP A 51 13.46 18.25 55.53
C ASP A 51 13.16 17.20 56.60
N PRO A 52 12.68 15.99 56.24
CA PRO A 52 12.49 14.89 57.18
C PRO A 52 13.76 14.47 57.95
N LEU A 53 14.96 14.75 57.44
CA LEU A 53 16.22 14.46 58.12
C LEU A 53 16.44 15.33 59.36
N ASN A 54 15.71 16.45 59.50
CA ASN A 54 15.79 17.32 60.67
C ASN A 54 14.99 16.79 61.86
N LEU A 55 14.20 15.73 61.67
CA LEU A 55 13.53 15.06 62.79
C LEU A 55 14.52 14.18 63.53
N ILE A 56 14.47 14.23 64.85
CA ILE A 56 15.33 13.46 65.75
C ILE A 56 14.49 12.55 66.64
N ASN A 57 15.04 11.37 66.97
CA ASN A 57 14.47 10.54 68.02
C ASN A 57 14.86 11.16 69.39
N PRO A 58 13.89 11.51 70.27
CA PRO A 58 14.19 12.12 71.57
C PRO A 58 15.08 11.26 72.48
N MET A 59 15.10 9.95 72.27
CA MET A 59 15.94 9.01 73.02
C MET A 59 17.29 8.73 72.35
N GLY A 60 17.61 9.42 71.24
CA GLY A 60 18.75 9.13 70.38
C GLY A 60 18.51 7.94 69.44
N GLY A 61 19.37 7.79 68.42
CA GLY A 61 19.28 6.73 67.42
C GLY A 61 18.33 7.05 66.25
N ASN A 62 17.90 6.00 65.53
CA ASN A 62 17.06 6.14 64.34
C ASN A 62 15.65 6.65 64.68
N ILE A 63 15.04 7.36 63.72
CA ILE A 63 13.63 7.77 63.80
C ILE A 63 12.73 6.55 63.94
N ALA A 64 11.72 6.66 64.80
CA ALA A 64 10.77 5.58 65.03
C ALA A 64 9.83 5.40 63.82
N ILE A 65 9.59 4.15 63.41
CA ILE A 65 8.58 3.83 62.40
C ILE A 65 7.20 4.36 62.86
N GLY A 66 6.47 4.98 61.95
CA GLY A 66 5.19 5.63 62.23
C GLY A 66 5.30 7.10 62.62
N THR A 67 6.52 7.69 62.64
CA THR A 67 6.68 9.15 62.80
C THR A 67 5.98 9.89 61.65
N ILE A 68 5.15 10.89 61.97
CA ILE A 68 4.41 11.71 60.99
C ILE A 68 4.85 13.17 61.11
N MET A 69 5.02 13.85 59.98
CA MET A 69 5.39 15.26 59.92
C MET A 69 4.66 16.01 58.81
N TYR A 70 4.66 17.34 58.90
CA TYR A 70 4.31 18.22 57.77
C TYR A 70 5.59 18.74 57.11
N ASP A 71 5.77 18.44 55.83
CA ASP A 71 6.87 18.95 55.01
C ASP A 71 6.51 20.33 54.48
N SER A 72 7.18 21.37 54.98
CA SER A 72 6.87 22.75 54.61
C SER A 72 7.31 23.11 53.20
N THR A 73 8.23 22.36 52.59
CA THR A 73 8.65 22.60 51.19
C THR A 73 7.65 22.01 50.21
N GLN A 74 7.10 20.84 50.53
CA GLN A 74 6.12 20.13 49.69
C GLN A 74 4.67 20.40 50.10
N SER A 75 4.45 21.15 51.19
CA SER A 75 3.13 21.47 51.74
C SER A 75 2.24 20.25 52.01
N CYS A 76 2.83 19.15 52.50
CA CYS A 76 2.14 17.87 52.63
C CYS A 76 2.54 17.05 53.87
N VAL A 77 1.71 16.06 54.22
CA VAL A 77 1.99 15.11 55.31
C VAL A 77 2.91 13.99 54.82
N ARG A 78 3.90 13.60 55.64
CA ARG A 78 4.81 12.47 55.38
C ARG A 78 4.84 11.52 56.57
N VAL A 79 5.07 10.23 56.31
CA VAL A 79 5.20 9.18 57.34
C VAL A 79 6.50 8.38 57.17
N PHE A 80 7.19 8.11 58.27
CA PHE A 80 8.37 7.27 58.29
C PHE A 80 7.99 5.78 58.34
N LYS A 81 8.45 5.00 57.37
CA LYS A 81 8.16 3.56 57.20
C LYS A 81 9.44 2.74 57.44
N PRO A 82 9.36 1.40 57.55
CA PRO A 82 10.57 0.56 57.66
C PRO A 82 11.59 0.77 56.53
N THR A 83 11.13 1.22 55.35
CA THR A 83 11.96 1.49 54.17
C THR A 83 12.37 2.97 54.01
N GLY A 84 12.06 3.83 54.99
CA GLY A 84 12.35 5.27 54.95
C GLY A 84 11.09 6.14 54.86
N TRP A 85 11.28 7.44 54.64
CA TRP A 85 10.19 8.42 54.53
C TRP A 85 9.33 8.19 53.28
N SER A 86 8.01 8.34 53.40
CA SER A 86 7.12 8.49 52.24
C SER A 86 7.49 9.76 51.46
N ASN A 87 7.01 9.88 50.21
CA ASN A 87 6.81 11.18 49.57
C ASN A 87 5.63 11.88 50.29
N CYS A 88 4.66 12.47 49.59
CA CYS A 88 3.43 12.96 50.22
C CYS A 88 2.40 11.85 50.45
N LEU A 89 1.65 11.93 51.54
CA LEU A 89 0.42 11.18 51.74
C LEU A 89 -0.69 11.85 50.90
N CYS A 90 -1.09 11.24 49.77
CA CYS A 90 -2.20 11.72 48.90
C CYS A 90 -3.50 10.93 49.15
N ASP A 91 -4.66 11.62 49.06
CA ASP A 91 -6.00 11.00 49.15
C ASP A 91 -6.35 10.13 47.92
N GLN A 92 -5.75 10.41 46.76
CA GLN A 92 -6.03 9.73 45.48
C GLN A 92 -4.77 9.67 44.62
N CYS A 93 -3.95 8.64 44.79
CA CYS A 93 -2.75 8.41 43.98
C CYS A 93 -3.08 7.64 42.68
N ASN A 94 -4.13 8.07 41.94
CA ASN A 94 -4.35 7.71 40.54
C ASN A 94 -3.73 8.81 39.67
N PRO A 95 -2.88 8.52 38.67
CA PRO A 95 -2.44 9.55 37.75
C PRO A 95 -3.67 10.14 37.04
N ALA A 96 -3.78 11.47 37.01
CA ALA A 96 -4.79 12.15 36.21
C ALA A 96 -4.76 11.60 34.77
N PRO A 97 -5.92 11.43 34.10
CA PRO A 97 -5.94 10.94 32.73
C PRO A 97 -5.01 11.77 31.84
N SER A 98 -3.98 11.15 31.27
CA SER A 98 -3.04 11.85 30.40
C SER A 98 -3.72 12.22 29.09
N PHE A 99 -3.28 13.33 28.49
CA PHE A 99 -3.70 13.72 27.14
C PHE A 99 -3.43 12.59 26.15
N ALA A 100 -4.47 12.23 25.38
CA ALA A 100 -4.43 11.13 24.44
C ALA A 100 -4.97 11.57 23.07
N VAL A 101 -4.33 11.11 22.01
CA VAL A 101 -4.72 11.38 20.62
C VAL A 101 -5.01 10.06 19.93
N ASP A 102 -6.12 10.02 19.19
CA ASP A 102 -6.63 8.86 18.51
C ASP A 102 -6.79 9.15 17.01
N CYS A 103 -5.91 8.53 16.23
CA CYS A 103 -5.95 8.55 14.77
C CYS A 103 -6.73 7.36 14.18
N SER A 104 -6.96 6.31 14.96
CA SER A 104 -7.57 5.05 14.51
C SER A 104 -9.06 5.22 14.30
N ASN A 105 -9.72 5.95 15.19
CA ASN A 105 -11.11 6.34 15.04
C ASN A 105 -11.23 7.71 14.34
N GLY A 106 -12.46 8.14 14.04
CA GLY A 106 -12.73 9.39 13.32
C GLY A 106 -12.90 9.20 11.82
N ALA A 107 -13.87 9.93 11.25
CA ALA A 107 -14.28 9.79 9.86
C ALA A 107 -13.12 10.06 8.88
N LEU A 108 -12.99 9.20 7.89
CA LEU A 108 -12.12 9.37 6.72
C LEU A 108 -13.02 9.50 5.49
N ASN A 109 -12.91 10.62 4.77
CA ASN A 109 -13.65 10.87 3.54
C ASN A 109 -12.67 11.18 2.40
N GLY A 110 -13.08 10.86 1.18
CA GLY A 110 -12.30 11.08 -0.04
C GLY A 110 -11.95 9.79 -0.76
N THR A 111 -11.66 9.91 -2.04
CA THR A 111 -11.15 8.83 -2.89
C THR A 111 -9.72 9.14 -3.28
N PHE A 112 -8.85 8.14 -3.16
CA PHE A 112 -7.44 8.28 -3.47
C PHE A 112 -7.12 7.31 -4.61
N THR A 113 -6.65 7.87 -5.73
CA THR A 113 -6.35 7.10 -6.94
C THR A 113 -4.98 7.51 -7.45
N ALA A 114 -4.14 6.54 -7.76
CA ALA A 114 -2.80 6.76 -8.30
C ALA A 114 -2.84 7.68 -9.53
N GLY A 115 -1.98 8.70 -9.56
CA GLY A 115 -1.89 9.65 -10.68
C GLY A 115 -3.04 10.66 -10.78
N THR A 116 -4.05 10.59 -9.92
CA THR A 116 -5.17 11.53 -9.90
C THR A 116 -5.10 12.44 -8.68
N ALA A 117 -5.33 13.73 -8.88
CA ALA A 117 -5.42 14.69 -7.78
C ALA A 117 -6.53 14.28 -6.81
N ALA A 118 -6.18 14.08 -5.55
CA ALA A 118 -7.07 13.68 -4.49
C ALA A 118 -7.43 14.86 -3.58
N ASN A 119 -8.65 14.83 -3.06
CA ASN A 119 -9.11 15.71 -1.99
C ASN A 119 -9.93 14.85 -1.01
N GLY A 120 -9.52 14.85 0.25
CA GLY A 120 -10.16 14.08 1.31
C GLY A 120 -10.01 14.77 2.66
N THR A 121 -10.62 14.16 3.68
CA THR A 121 -10.53 14.64 5.06
C THR A 121 -10.37 13.48 6.03
N LYS A 122 -9.66 13.72 7.14
CA LYS A 122 -9.55 12.77 8.26
C LYS A 122 -9.78 13.50 9.56
N VAL A 123 -10.70 13.00 10.37
CA VAL A 123 -10.92 13.47 11.75
C VAL A 123 -9.95 12.75 12.68
N ILE A 124 -9.24 13.52 13.51
CA ILE A 124 -8.37 13.03 14.59
C ILE A 124 -9.03 13.40 15.91
N ASN A 125 -9.34 12.40 16.72
CA ASN A 125 -9.97 12.60 18.02
C ASN A 125 -8.90 12.78 19.10
N TYR A 126 -9.25 13.45 20.19
CA TYR A 126 -8.39 13.54 21.36
C TYR A 126 -9.22 13.54 22.66
N ALA A 127 -8.58 13.18 23.77
CA ALA A 127 -9.17 13.14 25.10
C ALA A 127 -8.23 13.77 26.14
N ASN A 128 -8.82 14.28 27.23
CA ASN A 128 -8.12 14.86 28.36
C ASN A 128 -7.19 16.04 28.00
N ALA A 129 -7.56 16.83 26.99
CA ALA A 129 -6.83 18.06 26.68
C ALA A 129 -7.06 19.11 27.77
N THR A 130 -6.02 19.90 28.05
CA THR A 130 -6.05 20.97 29.06
C THR A 130 -5.81 22.35 28.45
N GLY A 131 -6.20 22.55 27.19
CA GLY A 131 -6.04 23.84 26.51
C GLY A 131 -4.70 23.97 25.78
N GLN A 132 -4.06 22.85 25.43
CA GLN A 132 -2.76 22.86 24.76
C GLN A 132 -2.88 23.49 23.36
N SER A 133 -1.94 24.36 23.00
CA SER A 133 -1.77 24.83 21.62
C SER A 133 -1.08 23.76 20.77
N TYR A 134 -1.43 23.71 19.49
CA TYR A 134 -0.73 22.90 18.50
C TYR A 134 -0.39 23.74 17.26
N ALA A 135 0.78 23.46 16.67
CA ALA A 135 1.24 24.13 15.46
C ALA A 135 0.44 23.67 14.23
N ALA A 136 0.59 24.40 13.12
CA ALA A 136 0.04 23.96 11.84
C ALA A 136 0.61 22.57 11.47
N ILE A 137 -0.27 21.70 10.98
CA ILE A 137 0.06 20.33 10.57
C ILE A 137 0.27 20.35 9.06
N ALA A 138 1.38 19.77 8.61
CA ALA A 138 1.66 19.49 7.20
C ALA A 138 2.54 18.24 7.13
N VAL A 139 1.89 17.07 6.98
CA VAL A 139 2.55 15.75 7.02
C VAL A 139 2.42 15.08 5.65
N ALA A 140 3.55 14.79 5.02
CA ALA A 140 3.59 14.02 3.78
C ALA A 140 3.34 12.53 4.05
N SER A 141 2.71 11.84 3.10
CA SER A 141 2.46 10.41 3.18
C SER A 141 3.73 9.58 3.00
N THR A 142 3.82 8.47 3.74
CA THR A 142 4.82 7.41 3.56
C THR A 142 4.18 6.13 3.02
N GLY A 143 4.98 5.22 2.44
CA GLY A 143 4.47 4.05 1.71
C GLY A 143 4.15 4.44 0.27
N VAL A 144 2.96 5.03 0.04
CA VAL A 144 2.64 5.77 -1.19
C VAL A 144 2.89 7.25 -0.97
N SER A 145 3.76 7.86 -1.77
CA SER A 145 4.08 9.30 -1.69
C SER A 145 3.09 10.16 -2.50
N GLY A 146 3.12 11.48 -2.30
CA GLY A 146 2.38 12.44 -3.12
C GLY A 146 1.07 12.95 -2.50
N LEU A 147 0.71 12.49 -1.29
CA LEU A 147 -0.35 13.07 -0.48
C LEU A 147 0.23 13.85 0.71
N THR A 148 -0.49 14.89 1.13
CA THR A 148 -0.19 15.70 2.32
C THR A 148 -1.45 15.82 3.17
N ALA A 149 -1.36 15.47 4.45
CA ALA A 149 -2.37 15.77 5.45
C ALA A 149 -2.04 17.09 6.15
N SER A 150 -3.00 18.02 6.20
CA SER A 150 -2.78 19.37 6.70
C SER A 150 -3.93 19.93 7.53
N ALA A 151 -3.60 20.76 8.52
CA ALA A 151 -4.54 21.59 9.26
C ALA A 151 -3.86 22.86 9.77
N SER A 152 -4.63 23.95 9.94
CA SER A 152 -4.13 25.15 10.61
C SER A 152 -3.81 24.88 12.08
N GLY A 153 -2.81 25.59 12.63
CA GLY A 153 -2.53 25.56 14.06
C GLY A 153 -3.70 26.14 14.87
N GLY A 154 -3.77 25.79 16.15
CA GLY A 154 -4.86 26.20 17.02
C GLY A 154 -4.65 25.79 18.47
N THR A 155 -5.74 25.82 19.24
CA THR A 155 -5.75 25.42 20.65
C THR A 155 -6.84 24.37 20.85
N LEU A 156 -6.50 23.27 21.53
CA LEU A 156 -7.45 22.20 21.83
C LEU A 156 -8.43 22.68 22.91
N THR A 157 -9.72 22.44 22.70
CA THR A 157 -10.74 22.65 23.74
C THR A 157 -10.47 21.70 24.92
N ASN A 158 -10.65 22.19 26.15
CA ASN A 158 -10.52 21.38 27.36
C ASN A 158 -11.45 20.15 27.31
N GLY A 159 -10.93 18.99 27.71
CA GLY A 159 -11.65 17.72 27.67
C GLY A 159 -11.42 16.95 26.39
N SER A 160 -12.47 16.30 25.88
CA SER A 160 -12.42 15.52 24.64
C SER A 160 -12.93 16.32 23.45
N GLY A 161 -12.33 16.12 22.28
CA GLY A 161 -12.69 16.83 21.08
C GLY A 161 -12.08 16.19 19.83
N SER A 162 -12.06 16.95 18.74
CA SER A 162 -11.46 16.50 17.49
C SER A 162 -10.90 17.66 16.68
N ILE A 163 -9.98 17.34 15.78
CA ILE A 163 -9.49 18.22 14.72
C ILE A 163 -9.74 17.55 13.36
N SER A 164 -9.98 18.35 12.33
CA SER A 164 -10.16 17.86 10.95
C SER A 164 -8.91 18.18 10.13
N LEU A 165 -8.31 17.16 9.53
CA LEU A 165 -7.22 17.29 8.57
C LEU A 165 -7.79 17.25 7.16
N SER A 166 -7.30 18.12 6.29
CA SER A 166 -7.47 18.00 4.84
C SER A 166 -6.35 17.14 4.27
N ILE A 167 -6.68 16.21 3.37
CA ILE A 167 -5.71 15.38 2.65
C ILE A 167 -5.76 15.79 1.18
N SER A 168 -4.64 16.22 0.62
CA SER A 168 -4.56 16.65 -0.78
C SER A 168 -3.25 16.22 -1.45
N GLY A 169 -3.23 16.23 -2.78
CA GLY A 169 -2.04 15.89 -3.58
C GLY A 169 -2.36 14.86 -4.66
N THR A 170 -1.34 14.32 -5.31
CA THR A 170 -1.48 13.27 -6.35
C THR A 170 -0.64 12.07 -5.94
N PRO A 171 -1.24 10.96 -5.52
CA PRO A 171 -0.50 9.76 -5.14
C PRO A 171 0.36 9.22 -6.29
N SER A 172 1.60 8.85 -6.00
CA SER A 172 2.55 8.36 -7.02
C SER A 172 2.27 6.93 -7.50
N SER A 173 1.61 6.11 -6.69
CA SER A 173 1.26 4.72 -7.00
C SER A 173 0.02 4.29 -6.23
N SER A 174 -0.51 3.09 -6.52
CA SER A 174 -1.49 2.44 -5.65
C SER A 174 -0.82 1.85 -4.41
N GLY A 175 -1.63 1.53 -3.40
CA GLY A 175 -1.18 0.92 -2.14
C GLY A 175 -1.58 1.74 -0.92
N THR A 176 -0.87 1.53 0.19
CA THR A 176 -1.17 2.21 1.46
C THR A 176 -0.35 3.48 1.63
N ALA A 177 -1.03 4.63 1.77
CA ALA A 177 -0.43 5.90 2.19
C ALA A 177 -0.65 6.07 3.70
N SER A 178 0.43 6.18 4.46
CA SER A 178 0.40 6.34 5.92
C SER A 178 0.85 7.73 6.35
N PHE A 179 0.25 8.24 7.43
CA PHE A 179 0.54 9.55 7.99
C PHE A 179 0.76 9.43 9.50
N THR A 180 1.85 10.02 9.99
CA THR A 180 2.12 10.13 11.43
C THR A 180 1.89 11.57 11.87
N ILE A 181 0.87 11.77 12.70
CA ILE A 181 0.43 13.07 13.20
C ILE A 181 1.02 13.29 14.59
N ASN A 182 1.66 14.44 14.78
CA ASN A 182 2.07 14.92 16.10
C ASN A 182 1.14 16.05 16.51
N LEU A 183 0.33 15.81 17.54
CA LEU A 183 -0.62 16.79 18.07
C LEU A 183 -0.29 17.04 19.54
N ALA A 184 0.08 18.29 19.87
CA ALA A 184 0.41 18.71 21.25
C ALA A 184 1.37 17.75 22.00
N GLY A 185 2.40 17.25 21.30
CA GLY A 185 3.42 16.36 21.86
C GLY A 185 3.09 14.87 21.85
N GLN A 186 1.86 14.47 21.47
CA GLN A 186 1.47 13.08 21.30
C GLN A 186 1.43 12.69 19.82
N SER A 187 1.98 11.51 19.51
CA SER A 187 2.00 10.96 18.16
C SER A 187 0.92 9.91 17.98
N CYS A 188 0.21 9.94 16.84
CA CYS A 188 -0.61 8.83 16.37
C CYS A 188 -0.47 8.67 14.86
N SER A 189 -0.92 7.55 14.29
CA SER A 189 -0.87 7.33 12.84
C SER A 189 -2.19 6.81 12.29
N PHE A 190 -2.50 7.19 11.05
CA PHE A 190 -3.58 6.61 10.26
C PHE A 190 -3.09 6.33 8.84
N SER A 191 -3.86 5.54 8.09
CA SER A 191 -3.57 5.24 6.69
C SER A 191 -4.80 5.41 5.81
N VAL A 192 -4.56 5.68 4.54
CA VAL A 192 -5.57 5.66 3.47
C VAL A 192 -5.16 4.68 2.40
N ASN A 193 -6.15 4.02 1.78
CA ASN A 193 -5.90 3.14 0.64
C ASN A 193 -5.97 3.93 -0.67
N VAL A 194 -4.92 3.84 -1.47
CA VAL A 194 -4.84 4.44 -2.80
C VAL A 194 -5.12 3.36 -3.84
N SER A 195 -6.23 3.52 -4.56
CA SER A 195 -6.59 2.63 -5.66
C SER A 195 -5.66 2.82 -6.86
N ALA A 196 -5.47 1.78 -7.67
CA ALA A 196 -4.76 1.88 -8.95
C ALA A 196 -5.55 2.66 -10.02
N GLY A 197 -6.80 3.03 -9.71
CA GLY A 197 -7.72 3.59 -10.68
C GLY A 197 -8.28 2.53 -11.63
N VAL A 198 -9.18 2.96 -12.49
CA VAL A 198 -9.70 2.16 -13.60
C VAL A 198 -9.23 2.83 -14.88
N ILE A 199 -8.42 2.12 -15.68
CA ILE A 199 -7.90 2.65 -16.94
C ILE A 199 -9.10 2.99 -17.85
N PRO A 200 -9.16 4.19 -18.46
CA PRO A 200 -10.26 4.53 -19.35
C PRO A 200 -10.25 3.63 -20.59
N ILE A 201 -11.36 3.63 -21.34
CA ILE A 201 -11.49 2.81 -22.54
C ILE A 201 -10.32 3.09 -23.50
N ARG A 202 -9.68 2.03 -23.99
CA ARG A 202 -8.57 2.16 -24.95
C ARG A 202 -9.04 1.74 -26.32
N LYS A 203 -8.85 2.60 -27.31
CA LYS A 203 -9.19 2.28 -28.69
C LYS A 203 -8.08 1.46 -29.35
N VAL A 204 -8.42 0.29 -29.86
CA VAL A 204 -7.53 -0.61 -30.60
C VAL A 204 -7.87 -0.50 -32.08
N LEU A 205 -6.90 -0.07 -32.89
CA LEU A 205 -6.99 -0.25 -34.34
C LEU A 205 -6.41 -1.61 -34.70
N SER A 206 -7.23 -2.47 -35.26
CA SER A 206 -6.87 -3.86 -35.55
C SER A 206 -6.79 -4.07 -37.06
N LEU A 207 -5.69 -4.64 -37.53
CA LEU A 207 -5.41 -4.94 -38.93
C LEU A 207 -5.13 -6.43 -39.09
N GLY A 208 -5.74 -7.05 -40.10
CA GLY A 208 -5.69 -8.49 -40.35
C GLY A 208 -7.06 -9.05 -40.72
N GLY A 209 -7.16 -10.38 -40.76
CA GLY A 209 -8.34 -11.10 -41.21
C GLY A 209 -8.72 -12.27 -40.32
N GLY A 210 -10.02 -12.60 -40.34
CA GLY A 210 -10.55 -13.83 -39.77
C GLY A 210 -10.32 -13.98 -38.26
N ALA A 211 -9.98 -15.21 -37.85
CA ALA A 211 -9.85 -15.62 -36.46
C ALA A 211 -8.60 -15.07 -35.76
N TYR A 212 -7.59 -14.60 -36.50
CA TYR A 212 -6.32 -14.13 -35.94
C TYR A 212 -6.42 -12.72 -35.35
N THR A 213 -7.43 -11.97 -35.78
CA THR A 213 -7.52 -10.54 -35.58
C THR A 213 -8.51 -10.20 -34.47
N PRO A 214 -8.12 -9.33 -33.52
CA PRO A 214 -9.05 -8.71 -32.60
C PRO A 214 -10.14 -7.98 -33.39
N SER A 215 -11.38 -8.45 -33.27
CA SER A 215 -12.52 -7.94 -34.01
C SER A 215 -13.78 -8.13 -33.18
N PRO A 216 -14.69 -7.14 -33.12
CA PRO A 216 -16.00 -7.31 -32.49
C PRO A 216 -16.70 -8.57 -33.03
N GLY A 217 -17.21 -9.42 -32.13
CA GLY A 217 -17.92 -10.65 -32.47
C GLY A 217 -17.04 -11.87 -32.78
N ASN A 218 -15.72 -11.74 -32.90
CA ASN A 218 -14.83 -12.90 -33.05
C ASN A 218 -14.70 -13.64 -31.70
N VAL A 219 -14.76 -14.97 -31.74
CA VAL A 219 -14.84 -15.86 -30.56
C VAL A 219 -13.49 -16.46 -30.15
N THR A 220 -12.42 -16.04 -30.81
CA THR A 220 -11.06 -16.54 -30.57
C THR A 220 -10.30 -15.66 -29.58
N ALA A 221 -9.25 -16.23 -28.99
CA ALA A 221 -8.36 -15.60 -28.01
C ALA A 221 -7.94 -14.14 -28.29
N PRO A 222 -7.54 -13.73 -29.53
CA PRO A 222 -7.16 -12.34 -29.77
C PRO A 222 -8.27 -11.34 -29.42
N THR A 223 -9.55 -11.72 -29.60
CA THR A 223 -10.70 -10.92 -29.17
C THR A 223 -11.13 -11.24 -27.75
N THR A 224 -11.35 -12.52 -27.41
CA THR A 224 -11.98 -12.91 -26.14
C THR A 224 -11.14 -12.50 -24.93
N ILE A 225 -9.81 -12.48 -25.07
CA ILE A 225 -8.92 -11.96 -24.02
C ILE A 225 -9.17 -10.47 -23.79
N LEU A 226 -9.30 -9.66 -24.84
CA LEU A 226 -9.50 -8.21 -24.74
C LEU A 226 -10.89 -7.84 -24.20
N VAL A 227 -11.94 -8.55 -24.64
CA VAL A 227 -13.32 -8.21 -24.26
C VAL A 227 -13.79 -8.87 -22.97
N SER A 228 -12.98 -9.76 -22.37
CA SER A 228 -13.32 -10.39 -21.09
C SER A 228 -13.34 -9.38 -19.93
N PRO A 229 -14.48 -9.21 -19.23
CA PRO A 229 -14.56 -8.33 -18.06
C PRO A 229 -13.67 -8.82 -16.90
N GLY A 230 -13.40 -10.13 -16.81
CA GLY A 230 -12.48 -10.69 -15.83
C GLY A 230 -11.02 -10.31 -16.09
N ASN A 231 -10.67 -10.01 -17.34
CA ASN A 231 -9.34 -9.54 -17.71
C ASN A 231 -9.27 -8.01 -17.64
N PHE A 232 -10.17 -7.31 -18.34
CA PHE A 232 -10.10 -5.87 -18.59
C PHE A 232 -11.39 -5.12 -18.22
N GLY A 233 -12.12 -5.59 -17.20
CA GLY A 233 -13.25 -4.85 -16.61
C GLY A 233 -12.84 -3.98 -15.40
N PRO A 234 -13.76 -3.19 -14.82
CA PRO A 234 -13.45 -2.31 -13.69
C PRO A 234 -12.93 -3.02 -12.44
N THR A 235 -13.26 -4.31 -12.32
CA THR A 235 -12.79 -5.23 -11.27
C THR A 235 -11.98 -6.40 -11.83
N GLY A 236 -11.53 -6.29 -13.08
CA GLY A 236 -10.76 -7.33 -13.75
C GLY A 236 -9.31 -7.39 -13.27
N THR A 237 -8.56 -8.35 -13.81
CA THR A 237 -7.12 -8.54 -13.53
C THR A 237 -6.32 -7.26 -13.81
N VAL A 238 -6.67 -6.54 -14.87
CA VAL A 238 -6.22 -5.18 -15.16
C VAL A 238 -7.45 -4.27 -15.09
N PRO A 239 -7.66 -3.55 -13.97
CA PRO A 239 -8.82 -2.67 -13.79
C PRO A 239 -8.93 -1.65 -14.92
N SER A 240 -9.92 -1.79 -15.79
CA SER A 240 -10.14 -0.89 -16.93
C SER A 240 -11.61 -0.80 -17.37
N GLN A 241 -11.93 0.17 -18.22
CA GLN A 241 -13.23 0.27 -18.90
C GLN A 241 -13.25 -0.54 -20.22
N GLY A 242 -12.28 -1.43 -20.43
CA GLY A 242 -12.17 -2.28 -21.61
C GLY A 242 -11.62 -1.57 -22.85
N PHE A 243 -12.00 -2.09 -24.01
CA PHE A 243 -11.49 -1.64 -25.31
C PHE A 243 -12.61 -1.28 -26.28
N ASP A 244 -12.34 -0.27 -27.10
CA ASP A 244 -13.08 0.01 -28.34
C ASP A 244 -12.28 -0.58 -29.50
N ILE A 245 -12.70 -1.72 -30.05
CA ILE A 245 -11.96 -2.44 -31.09
C ILE A 245 -12.50 -2.05 -32.47
N VAL A 246 -11.66 -1.40 -33.27
CA VAL A 246 -11.93 -1.04 -34.66
C VAL A 246 -11.11 -1.94 -35.57
N ASN A 247 -11.75 -2.93 -36.20
CA ASN A 247 -11.13 -3.76 -37.22
C ASN A 247 -11.28 -3.11 -38.60
N VAL A 248 -10.15 -2.80 -39.25
CA VAL A 248 -10.10 -2.19 -40.59
C VAL A 248 -9.72 -3.19 -41.69
N GLY A 249 -9.64 -4.46 -41.36
CA GLY A 249 -9.39 -5.56 -42.29
C GLY A 249 -7.96 -5.59 -42.83
N THR A 250 -7.84 -6.04 -44.07
CA THR A 250 -6.55 -6.34 -44.74
C THR A 250 -6.15 -5.31 -45.80
N ALA A 251 -6.90 -4.22 -45.93
CA ALA A 251 -6.64 -3.18 -46.91
C ALA A 251 -5.29 -2.47 -46.63
N GLN A 252 -4.37 -2.59 -47.57
CA GLN A 252 -3.00 -2.10 -47.45
C GLN A 252 -2.89 -0.61 -47.84
N GLY A 253 -1.81 0.05 -47.42
CA GLY A 253 -1.50 1.45 -47.77
C GLY A 253 -2.39 2.50 -47.10
N ASN A 254 -3.37 2.09 -46.29
CA ASN A 254 -4.38 2.95 -45.69
C ASN A 254 -4.12 3.26 -44.21
N LEU A 255 -3.01 2.80 -43.63
CA LEU A 255 -2.78 2.95 -42.19
C LEU A 255 -2.79 4.42 -41.73
N ALA A 256 -2.22 5.34 -42.51
CA ALA A 256 -2.21 6.77 -42.17
C ALA A 256 -3.64 7.33 -42.05
N ASN A 257 -4.52 6.97 -42.99
CA ASN A 257 -5.92 7.39 -42.98
C ASN A 257 -6.66 6.79 -41.79
N ASN A 258 -6.47 5.50 -41.53
CA ASN A 258 -7.10 4.82 -40.39
C ASN A 258 -6.67 5.42 -39.04
N ILE A 259 -5.39 5.78 -38.89
CA ILE A 259 -4.89 6.47 -37.69
C ILE A 259 -5.54 7.84 -37.55
N ALA A 260 -5.62 8.61 -38.64
CA ALA A 260 -6.24 9.95 -38.62
C ALA A 260 -7.74 9.89 -38.30
N THR A 261 -8.47 8.92 -38.85
CA THR A 261 -9.91 8.75 -38.64
C THR A 261 -10.23 8.24 -37.24
N HIS A 262 -9.49 7.25 -36.74
CA HIS A 262 -9.87 6.56 -35.51
C HIS A 262 -9.14 7.08 -34.27
N ASN A 263 -7.99 7.73 -34.41
CA ASN A 263 -7.11 8.16 -33.31
C ASN A 263 -6.88 7.04 -32.27
N PRO A 264 -6.28 5.91 -32.68
CA PRO A 264 -6.16 4.75 -31.82
C PRO A 264 -5.13 4.94 -30.70
N TYR A 265 -5.42 4.33 -29.55
CA TYR A 265 -4.48 4.24 -28.43
C TYR A 265 -3.36 3.22 -28.70
N MET A 266 -3.70 2.13 -29.39
CA MET A 266 -2.74 1.13 -29.86
C MET A 266 -3.19 0.49 -31.17
N ILE A 267 -2.22 -0.04 -31.91
CA ILE A 267 -2.43 -0.72 -33.18
C ILE A 267 -2.00 -2.18 -33.05
N ILE A 268 -2.84 -3.12 -33.48
CA ILE A 268 -2.49 -4.55 -33.54
C ILE A 268 -2.49 -4.97 -35.01
N PHE A 269 -1.35 -5.49 -35.47
CA PHE A 269 -1.23 -6.17 -36.75
C PHE A 269 -1.28 -7.68 -36.50
N SER A 270 -2.09 -8.37 -37.29
CA SER A 270 -2.29 -9.81 -37.23
C SER A 270 -2.38 -10.38 -38.65
N TRP A 271 -2.26 -11.69 -38.77
CA TRP A 271 -2.52 -12.39 -40.02
C TRP A 271 -3.92 -12.06 -40.56
N ASP A 272 -4.14 -11.86 -41.86
CA ASP A 272 -3.23 -11.96 -43.01
C ASP A 272 -2.79 -10.59 -43.57
N TYR A 273 -2.50 -9.62 -42.69
CA TYR A 273 -2.08 -8.29 -43.15
C TYR A 273 -0.67 -8.30 -43.76
N THR A 274 -0.49 -7.70 -44.95
CA THR A 274 0.82 -7.47 -45.56
C THR A 274 1.09 -5.97 -45.63
N SER A 275 2.18 -5.52 -45.02
CA SER A 275 2.50 -4.09 -44.98
C SER A 275 3.11 -3.57 -46.28
N THR A 276 2.84 -2.30 -46.58
CA THR A 276 3.51 -1.56 -47.65
C THR A 276 4.48 -0.52 -47.07
N SER A 277 5.31 0.09 -47.90
CA SER A 277 6.17 1.21 -47.49
C SER A 277 5.37 2.40 -46.94
N ALA A 278 4.14 2.63 -47.43
CA ALA A 278 3.26 3.68 -46.92
C ALA A 278 2.78 3.37 -45.49
N ASP A 279 2.41 2.12 -45.22
CA ASP A 279 2.02 1.67 -43.88
C ASP A 279 3.21 1.76 -42.92
N ALA A 280 4.41 1.38 -43.38
CA ALA A 280 5.62 1.48 -42.59
C ALA A 280 5.96 2.93 -42.18
N ILE A 281 5.82 3.88 -43.10
CA ILE A 281 5.97 5.31 -42.81
C ILE A 281 4.93 5.76 -41.78
N ALA A 282 3.67 5.38 -41.96
CA ALA A 282 2.58 5.75 -41.06
C ALA A 282 2.79 5.19 -39.64
N LEU A 283 3.18 3.91 -39.52
CA LEU A 283 3.46 3.27 -38.24
C LEU A 283 4.64 3.94 -37.54
N LYS A 284 5.74 4.20 -38.26
CA LYS A 284 6.91 4.88 -37.68
C LYS A 284 6.54 6.27 -37.15
N ASN A 285 5.79 7.06 -37.93
CA ASN A 285 5.31 8.37 -37.50
C ASN A 285 4.38 8.30 -36.29
N TYR A 286 3.58 7.24 -36.18
CA TYR A 286 2.72 6.99 -35.02
C TYR A 286 3.53 6.65 -33.77
N LEU A 287 4.51 5.75 -33.88
CA LEU A 287 5.42 5.39 -32.78
C LEU A 287 6.26 6.58 -32.32
N ASP A 288 6.75 7.42 -33.24
CA ASP A 288 7.49 8.65 -32.93
C ASP A 288 6.68 9.67 -32.12
N LYS A 289 5.35 9.61 -32.20
CA LYS A 289 4.42 10.43 -31.41
C LYS A 289 3.98 9.77 -30.10
N GLY A 290 4.65 8.69 -29.69
CA GLY A 290 4.30 7.93 -28.48
C GLY A 290 3.20 6.88 -28.69
N GLY A 291 2.86 6.57 -29.94
CA GLY A 291 1.96 5.49 -30.30
C GLY A 291 2.47 4.10 -29.86
N ARG A 292 1.57 3.13 -29.86
CA ARG A 292 1.81 1.78 -29.32
C ARG A 292 1.42 0.72 -30.33
N ALA A 293 2.24 -0.31 -30.53
CA ALA A 293 1.95 -1.33 -31.53
C ALA A 293 2.30 -2.74 -31.09
N MET A 294 1.47 -3.69 -31.47
CA MET A 294 1.73 -5.13 -31.40
C MET A 294 1.70 -5.70 -32.82
N ILE A 295 2.70 -6.49 -33.19
CA ILE A 295 2.82 -7.03 -34.54
C ILE A 295 2.97 -8.55 -34.44
N PHE A 296 1.97 -9.26 -34.96
CA PHE A 296 1.90 -10.72 -35.09
C PHE A 296 1.82 -11.05 -36.57
N LEU A 297 2.96 -11.01 -37.25
CA LEU A 297 3.06 -11.19 -38.70
C LEU A 297 4.23 -12.10 -39.02
N GLN A 298 4.13 -12.80 -40.13
CA GLN A 298 5.12 -13.80 -40.55
C GLN A 298 5.60 -13.57 -41.98
N GLN A 299 6.65 -14.28 -42.37
CA GLN A 299 7.23 -14.22 -43.70
C GLN A 299 7.60 -12.78 -44.10
N ALA A 300 7.27 -12.35 -45.32
CA ALA A 300 7.58 -11.01 -45.80
C ALA A 300 6.64 -9.92 -45.23
N GLN A 301 5.54 -10.30 -44.56
CA GLN A 301 4.46 -9.37 -44.18
C GLN A 301 4.92 -8.15 -43.37
N PRO A 302 5.84 -8.26 -42.39
CA PRO A 302 6.30 -7.10 -41.61
C PRO A 302 7.60 -6.48 -42.13
N ASN A 303 8.18 -6.94 -43.25
CA ASN A 303 9.49 -6.49 -43.70
C ASN A 303 9.56 -4.97 -43.90
N GLU A 304 8.55 -4.36 -44.52
CA GLU A 304 8.50 -2.91 -44.70
C GLU A 304 8.42 -2.18 -43.34
N LEU A 305 7.56 -2.66 -42.42
CA LEU A 305 7.42 -2.08 -41.07
C LEU A 305 8.76 -2.11 -40.33
N LEU A 306 9.38 -3.29 -40.22
CA LEU A 306 10.62 -3.50 -39.48
C LEU A 306 11.77 -2.72 -40.14
N THR A 307 11.85 -2.72 -41.47
CA THR A 307 12.88 -1.94 -42.19
C THR A 307 12.77 -0.46 -41.87
N LYS A 308 11.55 0.09 -41.83
CA LYS A 308 11.33 1.50 -41.53
C LYS A 308 11.57 1.84 -40.06
N ILE A 309 11.19 0.96 -39.14
CA ILE A 309 11.37 1.16 -37.69
C ILE A 309 12.84 1.14 -37.31
N PHE A 310 13.58 0.16 -37.84
CA PHE A 310 14.98 -0.07 -37.49
C PHE A 310 15.99 0.61 -38.41
N GLY A 311 15.55 1.18 -39.55
CA GLY A 311 16.41 1.97 -40.43
C GLY A 311 17.45 1.18 -41.23
N ALA A 312 17.28 -0.14 -41.35
CA ALA A 312 18.11 -1.02 -42.16
C ALA A 312 17.25 -2.13 -42.78
N THR A 313 17.73 -2.78 -43.84
CA THR A 313 16.98 -3.85 -44.52
C THR A 313 16.62 -4.98 -43.56
N THR A 314 15.36 -5.39 -43.59
CA THR A 314 14.87 -6.57 -42.89
C THR A 314 14.69 -7.72 -43.86
N THR A 315 15.16 -8.90 -43.47
CA THR A 315 14.93 -10.17 -44.16
C THR A 315 14.33 -11.17 -43.18
N PHE A 316 13.55 -12.12 -43.69
CA PHE A 316 12.97 -13.19 -42.88
C PHE A 316 13.58 -14.55 -43.27
N ASN A 317 13.58 -15.48 -42.32
CA ASN A 317 13.85 -16.89 -42.54
C ASN A 317 12.74 -17.70 -41.91
N ALA A 318 12.24 -18.72 -42.60
CA ALA A 318 11.27 -19.65 -42.05
C ALA A 318 11.85 -20.34 -40.80
N ALA A 319 11.05 -20.45 -39.75
CA ALA A 319 11.40 -21.28 -38.61
C ALA A 319 11.21 -22.74 -39.02
N VAL A 320 12.29 -23.43 -39.37
CA VAL A 320 12.27 -24.87 -39.62
C VAL A 320 12.79 -25.62 -38.39
N GLY A 321 12.17 -26.76 -38.08
CA GLY A 321 12.70 -27.72 -37.11
C GLY A 321 12.53 -27.32 -35.64
N THR A 322 11.50 -26.53 -35.30
CA THR A 322 11.24 -26.14 -33.90
C THR A 322 10.44 -27.18 -33.11
N ASN A 323 9.87 -28.18 -33.81
CA ASN A 323 8.86 -29.08 -33.25
C ASN A 323 7.69 -28.31 -32.61
N PHE A 324 7.32 -27.18 -33.24
CA PHE A 324 6.25 -26.26 -32.85
C PHE A 324 6.45 -25.51 -31.52
N VAL A 325 7.65 -25.51 -30.94
CA VAL A 325 7.91 -24.79 -29.68
C VAL A 325 9.26 -24.08 -29.67
N LYS A 326 9.30 -22.94 -28.97
CA LYS A 326 10.54 -22.17 -28.77
C LYS A 326 10.71 -21.76 -27.30
N PRO A 327 11.94 -21.58 -26.81
CA PRO A 327 12.17 -21.08 -25.46
C PRO A 327 11.88 -19.57 -25.38
N ILE A 328 11.32 -19.17 -24.25
CA ILE A 328 11.19 -17.77 -23.82
C ILE A 328 12.36 -17.45 -22.90
N VAL A 329 13.02 -16.31 -23.12
CA VAL A 329 14.12 -15.85 -22.28
C VAL A 329 13.69 -15.69 -20.81
N ASN A 330 14.60 -15.96 -19.89
CA ASN A 330 14.40 -15.66 -18.47
C ASN A 330 14.85 -14.22 -18.17
N MET A 331 14.01 -13.24 -18.49
CA MET A 331 14.26 -11.81 -18.29
C MET A 331 13.14 -11.16 -17.48
N ASN A 332 13.46 -10.24 -16.56
CA ASN A 332 12.45 -9.46 -15.87
C ASN A 332 11.90 -8.37 -16.79
N HIS A 333 10.67 -8.55 -17.29
CA HIS A 333 9.98 -7.57 -18.13
C HIS A 333 8.47 -7.75 -17.98
N PRO A 334 7.64 -6.68 -17.84
CA PRO A 334 6.21 -6.81 -17.57
C PRO A 334 5.42 -7.69 -18.57
N ILE A 335 5.91 -7.89 -19.79
CA ILE A 335 5.32 -8.82 -20.76
C ILE A 335 5.58 -10.29 -20.37
N LEU A 336 6.73 -10.58 -19.79
CA LEU A 336 7.14 -11.93 -19.39
C LEU A 336 6.62 -12.30 -17.99
N ASN A 337 6.46 -11.35 -17.07
CA ASN A 337 5.99 -11.58 -15.70
C ASN A 337 4.93 -10.58 -15.26
N GLY A 338 3.92 -10.39 -16.11
CA GLY A 338 2.82 -9.47 -15.90
C GLY A 338 1.65 -10.06 -15.09
N PRO A 339 0.53 -9.32 -15.02
CA PRO A 339 -0.58 -9.64 -14.13
C PRO A 339 -1.34 -10.92 -14.51
N PHE A 340 -1.17 -11.43 -15.73
CA PHE A 340 -1.80 -12.68 -16.17
C PHE A 340 -0.94 -13.92 -15.93
N GLY A 341 0.32 -13.77 -15.51
CA GLY A 341 1.19 -14.89 -15.14
C GLY A 341 2.65 -14.69 -15.56
N ASP A 342 3.49 -15.64 -15.14
CA ASP A 342 4.93 -15.65 -15.41
C ASP A 342 5.28 -16.68 -16.51
N ALA A 343 5.82 -16.18 -17.61
CA ALA A 343 6.26 -16.94 -18.78
C ALA A 343 7.79 -16.98 -18.93
N ARG A 344 8.55 -16.44 -17.97
CA ARG A 344 10.02 -16.42 -18.03
C ARG A 344 10.60 -17.84 -18.00
N GLY A 345 11.51 -18.12 -18.94
CA GLY A 345 12.13 -19.44 -19.06
C GLY A 345 11.17 -20.57 -19.48
N LYS A 346 9.95 -20.23 -19.93
CA LYS A 346 8.95 -21.20 -20.39
C LYS A 346 9.01 -21.37 -21.90
N LEU A 347 8.04 -22.09 -22.47
CA LEU A 347 7.92 -22.30 -23.90
C LEU A 347 6.79 -21.45 -24.50
N VAL A 348 6.97 -21.12 -25.77
CA VAL A 348 5.96 -20.52 -26.65
C VAL A 348 5.73 -21.48 -27.81
N GLY A 349 4.49 -21.57 -28.28
CA GLY A 349 4.07 -22.43 -29.37
C GLY A 349 4.01 -21.70 -30.70
N ASP A 350 4.20 -22.45 -31.76
CA ASP A 350 4.20 -22.01 -33.15
C ASP A 350 2.91 -22.50 -33.80
N ASP A 351 2.16 -21.60 -34.43
CA ASP A 351 0.98 -22.02 -35.17
C ASP A 351 1.44 -22.67 -36.47
N ASN A 352 1.10 -23.94 -36.71
CA ASN A 352 1.44 -24.68 -37.93
C ASN A 352 2.96 -24.76 -38.27
N ASP A 353 3.86 -24.54 -37.29
CA ASP A 353 5.33 -24.52 -37.48
C ASP A 353 5.78 -23.53 -38.58
N ASP A 354 5.07 -22.40 -38.73
CA ASP A 354 5.32 -21.42 -39.80
C ASP A 354 5.80 -20.04 -39.29
N SER A 355 6.13 -19.98 -38.00
CA SER A 355 6.88 -18.88 -37.38
C SER A 355 8.05 -18.43 -38.26
N SER A 356 8.35 -17.14 -38.27
CA SER A 356 9.46 -16.55 -39.01
C SER A 356 10.41 -15.85 -38.06
N SER A 357 11.70 -15.99 -38.34
CA SER A 357 12.75 -15.22 -37.69
C SER A 357 13.20 -14.08 -38.59
N TYR A 358 13.68 -12.98 -38.01
CA TYR A 358 14.00 -11.77 -38.73
C TYR A 358 15.43 -11.32 -38.47
N THR A 359 16.09 -10.90 -39.54
CA THR A 359 17.44 -10.33 -39.50
C THR A 359 17.41 -8.89 -39.99
N ASN A 360 17.94 -8.01 -39.16
CA ASN A 360 18.14 -6.59 -39.42
C ASN A 360 19.32 -6.15 -38.54
N ALA A 361 20.24 -5.34 -39.06
CA ALA A 361 21.44 -4.91 -38.33
C ALA A 361 21.12 -4.22 -36.99
N ASN A 362 19.95 -3.59 -36.88
CA ASN A 362 19.49 -2.85 -35.71
C ASN A 362 18.48 -3.61 -34.84
N ILE A 363 18.07 -4.84 -35.20
CA ILE A 363 17.34 -5.74 -34.28
C ILE A 363 18.39 -6.52 -33.48
N ASN A 364 18.94 -5.84 -32.47
CA ASN A 364 19.99 -6.37 -31.61
C ASN A 364 19.74 -5.93 -30.15
N SER A 365 20.52 -6.48 -29.22
CA SER A 365 20.37 -6.25 -27.77
C SER A 365 20.51 -4.79 -27.33
N SER A 366 21.08 -3.91 -28.16
CA SER A 366 21.12 -2.46 -27.87
C SER A 366 19.77 -1.79 -28.08
N ASN A 367 18.97 -2.27 -29.05
CA ASN A 367 17.71 -1.62 -29.44
C ASN A 367 16.46 -2.38 -28.99
N VAL A 368 16.58 -3.68 -28.75
CA VAL A 368 15.46 -4.53 -28.36
C VAL A 368 15.83 -5.46 -27.20
N ASP A 369 14.83 -5.82 -26.40
CA ASP A 369 14.89 -6.98 -25.52
C ASP A 369 14.41 -8.20 -26.31
N ILE A 370 15.34 -9.09 -26.64
CA ILE A 370 15.06 -10.31 -27.40
C ILE A 370 14.37 -11.32 -26.47
N LEU A 371 13.13 -11.70 -26.81
CA LEU A 371 12.32 -12.60 -26.00
C LEU A 371 12.47 -14.07 -26.40
N SER A 372 12.68 -14.34 -27.68
CA SER A 372 12.86 -15.68 -28.22
C SER A 372 13.63 -15.65 -29.53
N THR A 373 14.36 -16.73 -29.79
CA THR A 373 15.13 -16.92 -31.03
C THR A 373 14.86 -18.31 -31.61
N ASN A 374 15.03 -18.45 -32.92
CA ASN A 374 15.12 -19.74 -33.59
C ASN A 374 16.44 -19.80 -34.37
N ASN A 375 17.24 -20.84 -34.15
CA ASN A 375 18.58 -21.00 -34.76
C ASN A 375 19.45 -19.72 -34.63
N GLY A 376 19.35 -19.02 -33.50
CA GLY A 376 20.09 -17.78 -33.22
C GLY A 376 19.49 -16.51 -33.84
N GLN A 377 18.41 -16.61 -34.62
CA GLN A 377 17.73 -15.46 -35.23
C GLN A 377 16.50 -15.03 -34.42
N VAL A 378 16.22 -13.73 -34.37
CA VAL A 378 15.17 -13.17 -33.51
C VAL A 378 13.79 -13.52 -34.03
N VAL A 379 12.93 -14.09 -33.18
CA VAL A 379 11.51 -14.35 -33.51
C VAL A 379 10.58 -13.41 -32.76
N GLY A 380 10.89 -13.09 -31.51
CA GLY A 380 10.09 -12.20 -30.68
C GLY A 380 10.94 -11.20 -29.92
N PHE A 381 10.49 -9.95 -29.85
CA PHE A 381 11.20 -8.89 -29.13
C PHE A 381 10.27 -7.80 -28.60
N VAL A 382 10.79 -7.02 -27.64
CA VAL A 382 10.22 -5.73 -27.23
C VAL A 382 11.21 -4.63 -27.61
N HIS A 383 10.73 -3.57 -28.24
CA HIS A 383 11.59 -2.43 -28.56
C HIS A 383 11.89 -1.61 -27.28
N LYS A 384 13.13 -1.19 -27.08
CA LYS A 384 13.53 -0.45 -25.86
C LYS A 384 13.02 0.99 -25.82
N THR A 385 13.00 1.66 -26.98
CA THR A 385 12.51 3.03 -27.12
C THR A 385 11.00 3.13 -27.37
N TYR A 386 10.46 2.39 -28.34
CA TYR A 386 9.04 2.41 -28.66
C TYR A 386 8.24 1.42 -27.82
N LYS A 387 6.98 1.75 -27.51
CA LYS A 387 5.99 0.79 -27.00
C LYS A 387 5.57 -0.19 -28.12
N LEU A 388 6.50 -1.06 -28.50
CA LEU A 388 6.37 -2.01 -29.60
C LEU A 388 6.71 -3.42 -29.13
N PHE A 389 5.76 -4.34 -29.31
CA PHE A 389 5.94 -5.77 -29.13
C PHE A 389 5.79 -6.47 -30.47
N PHE A 390 6.76 -7.32 -30.80
CA PHE A 390 6.79 -8.04 -32.07
C PHE A 390 6.88 -9.55 -31.82
N TRP A 391 6.15 -10.31 -32.62
CA TRP A 391 6.32 -11.74 -32.75
C TRP A 391 6.15 -12.17 -34.21
N GLY A 392 7.09 -12.99 -34.68
CA GLY A 392 7.20 -13.43 -36.07
C GLY A 392 6.20 -14.52 -36.50
N ASP A 393 5.03 -14.61 -35.87
CA ASP A 393 4.04 -15.65 -36.10
C ASP A 393 2.65 -15.01 -36.06
N GLY A 394 1.90 -15.17 -37.15
CA GLY A 394 0.56 -14.61 -37.30
C GLY A 394 -0.49 -15.30 -36.44
N GLY A 395 -0.29 -16.60 -36.18
CA GLY A 395 -1.09 -17.42 -35.28
C GLY A 395 -0.68 -17.32 -33.81
N PHE A 396 0.34 -16.53 -33.47
CA PHE A 396 0.80 -16.37 -32.08
C PHE A 396 -0.34 -16.15 -31.06
N PRO A 397 -1.28 -15.20 -31.26
CA PRO A 397 -2.37 -14.99 -30.30
C PRO A 397 -3.57 -15.91 -30.55
N LEU A 398 -3.57 -16.73 -31.61
CA LEU A 398 -4.71 -17.53 -32.02
C LEU A 398 -4.98 -18.64 -30.99
N GLY A 399 -6.24 -18.72 -30.58
CA GLY A 399 -6.70 -19.62 -29.54
C GLY A 399 -8.21 -19.73 -29.56
N LEU A 400 -8.74 -20.84 -29.06
CA LEU A 400 -10.17 -21.05 -28.88
C LEU A 400 -10.37 -21.92 -27.65
N ALA A 401 -11.41 -21.64 -26.87
CA ALA A 401 -11.79 -22.48 -25.73
C ALA A 401 -12.01 -23.92 -26.21
N ASP A 402 -11.55 -24.88 -25.40
CA ASP A 402 -11.64 -26.33 -25.67
C ASP A 402 -10.91 -26.81 -26.94
N ASN A 403 -10.08 -25.99 -27.57
CA ASN A 403 -9.25 -26.43 -28.70
C ASN A 403 -8.16 -27.40 -28.24
N THR A 404 -8.15 -28.59 -28.85
CA THR A 404 -7.23 -29.68 -28.53
C THR A 404 -6.08 -29.84 -29.52
N SER A 405 -5.92 -28.92 -30.49
CA SER A 405 -4.84 -29.01 -31.47
C SER A 405 -3.49 -28.94 -30.79
N THR A 406 -2.60 -29.87 -31.13
CA THR A 406 -1.24 -29.94 -30.60
C THR A 406 -0.23 -29.19 -31.48
N VAL A 407 -0.67 -28.68 -32.63
CA VAL A 407 0.17 -28.08 -33.68
C VAL A 407 -0.33 -26.71 -34.16
N SER A 408 -1.49 -26.26 -33.68
CA SER A 408 -2.08 -24.98 -34.04
C SER A 408 -2.92 -24.40 -32.90
N TYR A 409 -3.30 -23.13 -33.00
CA TYR A 409 -3.99 -22.38 -31.95
C TYR A 409 -3.17 -22.34 -30.64
N PRO A 410 -1.92 -21.87 -30.63
CA PRO A 410 -1.04 -22.00 -29.47
C PRO A 410 -1.51 -21.21 -28.24
N ALA A 411 -2.42 -20.23 -28.38
CA ALA A 411 -2.95 -19.47 -27.26
C ALA A 411 -4.08 -20.23 -26.52
N GLY A 412 -3.81 -20.67 -25.29
CA GLY A 412 -4.82 -21.26 -24.41
C GLY A 412 -5.75 -20.19 -23.82
N VAL A 413 -7.06 -20.43 -23.88
CA VAL A 413 -8.07 -19.55 -23.29
C VAL A 413 -9.20 -20.38 -22.70
N ASP A 414 -9.75 -19.97 -21.55
CA ASP A 414 -10.95 -20.61 -21.00
C ASP A 414 -12.25 -20.01 -21.57
N ALA A 415 -13.40 -20.57 -21.19
CA ALA A 415 -14.71 -20.11 -21.65
C ALA A 415 -15.04 -18.65 -21.28
N SER A 416 -14.35 -18.05 -20.31
CA SER A 416 -14.50 -16.66 -19.89
C SER A 416 -13.56 -15.69 -20.61
N GLY A 417 -12.73 -16.18 -21.53
CA GLY A 417 -11.69 -15.39 -22.19
C GLY A 417 -10.43 -15.21 -21.35
N LYS A 418 -10.30 -15.90 -20.20
CA LYS A 418 -9.11 -15.78 -19.36
C LYS A 418 -7.93 -16.49 -20.05
N PRO A 419 -6.75 -15.84 -20.17
CA PRO A 419 -5.58 -16.48 -20.74
C PRO A 419 -5.07 -17.57 -19.79
N ILE A 420 -4.80 -18.75 -20.35
CA ILE A 420 -4.25 -19.91 -19.63
C ILE A 420 -3.14 -20.57 -20.47
N PRO A 421 -2.14 -21.23 -19.87
CA PRO A 421 -1.19 -22.02 -20.63
C PRO A 421 -1.88 -23.10 -21.45
N LYS A 422 -1.43 -23.36 -22.68
CA LYS A 422 -1.93 -24.46 -23.50
C LYS A 422 -1.08 -25.71 -23.24
N ASN A 423 -1.73 -26.76 -22.77
CA ASN A 423 -1.10 -28.06 -22.55
C ASN A 423 -1.06 -28.87 -23.85
N ASN A 424 -0.21 -29.89 -23.88
CA ASN A 424 -0.14 -30.86 -24.96
C ASN A 424 0.22 -30.29 -26.34
N PHE A 425 1.03 -29.24 -26.39
CA PHE A 425 1.50 -28.65 -27.64
C PHE A 425 2.82 -29.29 -28.10
N GLY A 426 3.13 -29.23 -29.39
CA GLY A 426 4.36 -29.75 -29.95
C GLY A 426 4.24 -31.15 -30.55
N THR A 427 5.30 -31.53 -31.27
CA THR A 427 5.46 -32.87 -31.85
C THR A 427 6.84 -33.45 -31.51
N GLY A 428 7.05 -34.73 -31.80
CA GLY A 428 8.35 -35.38 -31.58
C GLY A 428 8.81 -35.28 -30.13
N THR A 429 10.06 -34.83 -29.92
CA THR A 429 10.64 -34.64 -28.58
C THR A 429 9.96 -33.53 -27.77
N SER A 430 9.24 -32.64 -28.44
CA SER A 430 8.50 -31.54 -27.83
C SER A 430 7.02 -31.88 -27.62
N ALA A 431 6.59 -33.10 -27.93
CA ALA A 431 5.24 -33.55 -27.64
C ALA A 431 4.93 -33.37 -26.15
N SER A 432 3.69 -32.99 -25.84
CA SER A 432 3.23 -32.72 -24.47
C SER A 432 3.78 -31.44 -23.82
N SER A 433 4.38 -30.53 -24.59
CA SER A 433 4.84 -29.24 -24.06
C SER A 433 3.68 -28.36 -23.56
N ILE A 434 4.00 -27.46 -22.63
CA ILE A 434 3.10 -26.41 -22.16
C ILE A 434 3.59 -25.08 -22.72
N VAL A 435 2.73 -24.37 -23.46
CA VAL A 435 3.07 -23.10 -24.11
C VAL A 435 2.26 -21.94 -23.55
N TYR A 436 2.86 -20.74 -23.57
CA TYR A 436 2.40 -19.57 -22.81
C TYR A 436 1.98 -18.37 -23.68
N ASN A 437 1.60 -18.61 -24.94
CA ASN A 437 1.27 -17.54 -25.91
C ASN A 437 0.20 -16.57 -25.41
N SER A 438 -0.91 -17.07 -24.87
CA SER A 438 -2.01 -16.25 -24.35
C SER A 438 -1.60 -15.41 -23.13
N ILE A 439 -0.73 -15.95 -22.26
CA ILE A 439 -0.18 -15.24 -21.10
C ILE A 439 0.70 -14.08 -21.57
N LEU A 440 1.60 -14.33 -22.53
CA LEU A 440 2.44 -13.30 -23.15
C LEU A 440 1.59 -12.23 -23.85
N TYR A 441 0.59 -12.63 -24.63
CA TYR A 441 -0.32 -11.71 -25.31
C TYR A 441 -1.07 -10.82 -24.32
N ALA A 442 -1.69 -11.40 -23.29
CA ALA A 442 -2.45 -10.65 -22.30
C ALA A 442 -1.56 -9.72 -21.45
N ASN A 443 -0.36 -10.17 -21.07
CA ASN A 443 0.63 -9.32 -20.40
C ASN A 443 1.12 -8.18 -21.31
N ALA A 444 1.32 -8.44 -22.61
CA ALA A 444 1.64 -7.40 -23.58
C ALA A 444 0.53 -6.35 -23.67
N VAL A 445 -0.74 -6.76 -23.74
CA VAL A 445 -1.88 -5.85 -23.71
C VAL A 445 -1.88 -5.03 -22.41
N ALA A 446 -1.70 -5.66 -21.25
CA ALA A 446 -1.62 -4.96 -19.95
C ALA A 446 -0.49 -3.91 -19.93
N TRP A 447 0.68 -4.25 -20.46
CA TRP A 447 1.82 -3.33 -20.57
C TRP A 447 1.59 -2.18 -21.58
N MET A 448 0.78 -2.41 -22.62
CA MET A 448 0.37 -1.36 -23.54
C MET A 448 -0.63 -0.39 -22.89
N MET A 449 -1.46 -0.82 -21.94
CA MET A 449 -2.48 0.03 -21.30
C MET A 449 -1.92 1.04 -20.29
N GLN A 450 -0.75 0.75 -19.73
CA GLN A 450 0.05 1.62 -18.84
C GLN A 450 0.84 2.62 -19.68
#